data_AF-A0A2T0BHQ7-F1
#
_entry.id   AF-A0A2T0BHQ7-F1
#
_cell.length_a   1.000
_cell.length_b   1.000
_cell.length_c   1.000
_cell.angle_alpha   90.00
_cell.angle_beta   90.00
_cell.angle_gamma   90.00
#
_symmetry.space_group_name_H-M   'P 1'
#
loop_
_entity.id
_entity.type
_entity.pdbx_description
1 polymer ?
#
loop_
_entity_poly.entity_id
_entity_poly.type
_entity_poly.pdbx_seq_one_letter_code
_entity_poly.pdbx_strand_id
1 'polypeptide(L)'
;MNIIKKNGKVEEFKEKKIYTSILNSATDIGKSELNESDLKVLVSDIIRKISEIRKDGTPTSSYEVKGVIINVLLKDGFNEVCKSYIHFK
;
A
#
# COMPACT_ATOMS: atom_id res chain seq x y z
N MET A 1 10.74 9.08 -3.87
CA MET A 1 10.85 8.09 -4.97
C MET A 1 9.80 8.41 -6.03
N ASN A 2 10.00 7.95 -7.27
CA ASN A 2 9.00 8.10 -8.33
C ASN A 2 8.23 6.79 -8.54
N ILE A 3 6.99 6.89 -9.03
CA ILE A 3 6.15 5.74 -9.36
C ILE A 3 5.75 5.75 -10.83
N ILE A 4 5.90 4.61 -11.49
CA ILE A 4 5.42 4.33 -12.84
C ILE A 4 3.98 3.82 -12.74
N LYS A 5 3.06 4.54 -13.37
CA LYS A 5 1.63 4.21 -13.45
C LYS A 5 1.39 3.06 -14.42
N LYS A 6 0.21 2.44 -14.33
CA LYS A 6 -0.21 1.38 -15.27
C LYS A 6 -0.16 1.83 -16.74
N ASN A 7 -0.36 3.13 -17.00
CA ASN A 7 -0.27 3.73 -18.33
C ASN A 7 1.15 4.21 -18.70
N GLY A 8 2.17 3.88 -17.91
CA GLY A 8 3.56 4.28 -18.16
C GLY A 8 3.94 5.69 -17.68
N LYS A 9 2.98 6.52 -17.24
CA LYS A 9 3.29 7.86 -16.73
C LYS A 9 4.12 7.78 -15.44
N VAL A 10 5.11 8.64 -15.31
CA VAL A 10 5.88 8.80 -14.07
C VAL A 10 5.29 9.95 -13.24
N GLU A 11 5.07 9.70 -11.95
CA GLU A 11 4.69 10.74 -10.98
C GLU A 11 5.48 10.59 -9.68
N GLU A 12 5.48 11.65 -8.87
CA GLU A 12 5.99 11.58 -7.50
C GLU A 12 5.13 10.59 -6.68
N PHE A 13 5.81 9.69 -5.98
CA PHE A 13 5.16 8.77 -5.05
C PHE A 13 4.73 9.51 -3.79
N LYS A 14 3.44 9.41 -3.45
CA LYS A 14 2.86 10.10 -2.29
C LYS A 14 2.33 9.08 -1.29
N GLU A 15 2.86 9.11 -0.07
CA GLU A 15 2.48 8.21 1.04
C GLU A 15 0.97 8.25 1.33
N LYS A 16 0.37 9.45 1.25
CA LYS A 16 -1.07 9.67 1.41
C LYS A 16 -1.92 8.78 0.49
N LYS A 17 -1.43 8.42 -0.70
CA LYS A 17 -2.18 7.53 -1.61
C LYS A 17 -2.27 6.10 -1.06
N ILE A 18 -1.23 5.60 -0.38
CA ILE A 18 -1.27 4.29 0.28
C ILE A 18 -2.21 4.35 1.47
N TYR A 19 -2.07 5.37 2.31
CA TYR A 19 -2.92 5.60 3.46
C TYR A 19 -4.40 5.57 3.08
N THR A 20 -4.80 6.41 2.10
CA THR A 20 -6.20 6.47 1.63
C THR A 20 -6.66 5.15 1.02
N SER A 21 -5.79 4.46 0.28
CA SER A 21 -6.17 3.20 -0.36
C SER A 21 -6.47 2.10 0.67
N ILE A 22 -5.66 1.97 1.72
CA ILE A 22 -5.87 0.96 2.78
C ILE A 22 -7.08 1.35 3.63
N LEU A 23 -7.21 2.64 3.98
CA LEU A 23 -8.35 3.14 4.75
C LEU A 23 -9.68 2.86 4.05
N ASN A 24 -9.75 3.07 2.74
CA ASN A 24 -10.96 2.77 1.96
C ASN A 24 -11.28 1.27 2.04
N SER A 25 -10.29 0.40 1.81
CA SER A 25 -10.50 -1.05 1.89
C SER A 25 -10.94 -1.53 3.28
N ALA A 26 -10.40 -0.94 4.36
CA ALA A 26 -10.86 -1.22 5.71
C ALA A 26 -12.27 -0.68 5.97
N THR A 27 -12.60 0.51 5.45
CA THR A 27 -13.93 1.10 5.59
C THR A 27 -15.01 0.26 4.92
N ASP A 28 -14.71 -0.34 3.76
CA ASP A 28 -15.64 -1.18 3.01
C ASP A 28 -16.08 -2.46 3.76
N ILE A 29 -15.26 -2.96 4.67
CA ILE A 29 -15.55 -4.17 5.46
C ILE A 29 -15.99 -3.87 6.91
N GLY A 30 -15.94 -2.60 7.31
CA GLY A 30 -16.31 -2.13 8.66
C GLY A 30 -15.14 -1.51 9.43
N LYS A 31 -15.44 -0.46 10.20
CA LYS A 31 -14.44 0.38 10.88
C LYS A 31 -13.62 -0.30 12.00
N SER A 32 -13.96 -1.53 12.38
CA SER A 32 -13.31 -2.24 13.50
C SER A 32 -12.01 -2.95 13.14
N GLU A 33 -11.75 -3.18 11.85
CA GLU A 33 -10.62 -4.02 11.41
C GLU A 33 -9.26 -3.31 11.43
N LEU A 34 -9.25 -1.98 11.50
CA LEU A 34 -8.03 -1.20 11.36
C LEU A 34 -8.19 0.17 12.03
N ASN A 35 -7.37 0.46 13.04
CA ASN A 35 -7.34 1.76 13.70
C ASN A 35 -6.29 2.70 13.07
N GLU A 36 -6.28 3.97 13.48
CA GLU A 36 -5.35 4.98 12.94
C GLU A 36 -3.87 4.65 13.20
N SER A 37 -3.56 4.06 14.36
CA SER A 37 -2.19 3.67 14.71
C SER A 37 -1.73 2.50 13.83
N ASP A 38 -2.58 1.48 13.65
CA ASP A 38 -2.30 0.36 12.74
C ASP A 38 -2.03 0.86 11.33
N LEU A 39 -2.86 1.79 10.84
CA LEU A 39 -2.72 2.37 9.51
C LEU A 39 -1.38 3.09 9.33
N LYS A 40 -0.94 3.87 10.33
CA LYS A 40 0.35 4.58 10.31
C LYS A 40 1.53 3.61 10.26
N VAL A 41 1.47 2.54 11.07
CA VAL A 41 2.50 1.49 11.08
C VAL A 41 2.58 0.80 9.72
N LEU A 42 1.45 0.35 9.19
CA LEU A 42 1.37 -0.32 7.89
C LEU A 42 1.94 0.56 6.76
N VAL A 43 1.53 1.83 6.70
CA VAL A 43 2.03 2.78 5.69
C VAL A 43 3.55 2.93 5.79
N SER A 44 4.08 3.10 7.01
CA SER A 44 5.52 3.22 7.23
C SER A 44 6.28 1.97 6.76
N ASP A 45 5.78 0.78 7.10
CA ASP A 45 6.40 -0.49 6.71
C ASP A 45 6.37 -0.73 5.20
N ILE A 46 5.26 -0.38 4.54
CA ILE A 46 5.16 -0.47 3.08
C ILE A 46 6.18 0.45 2.41
N ILE A 47 6.30 1.70 2.85
CA ILE A 47 7.24 2.67 2.28
C ILE A 47 8.68 2.22 2.49
N ARG A 48 8.99 1.76 3.69
CA ARG A 48 10.31 1.23 4.03
C ARG A 48 10.66 0.05 3.13
N LYS A 49 9.73 -0.89 2.95
CA LYS A 49 9.94 -2.07 2.10
C LYS A 49 10.11 -1.72 0.62
N ILE A 50 9.34 -0.78 0.09
CA ILE A 50 9.54 -0.28 -1.29
C ILE A 50 10.92 0.37 -1.42
N SER A 51 11.31 1.20 -0.45
CA SER A 51 12.63 1.86 -0.43
C SER A 51 13.77 0.84 -0.35
N GLU A 52 13.58 -0.25 0.39
CA GLU A 52 14.54 -1.35 0.47
C GLU A 52 14.68 -2.14 -0.84
N ILE A 53 13.59 -2.29 -1.60
CA ILE A 53 13.60 -2.91 -2.93
C ILE A 53 14.28 -1.98 -3.95
N ARG A 54 13.99 -0.68 -3.87
CA ARG A 54 14.46 0.38 -4.79
C ARG A 54 15.66 1.16 -4.26
N LYS A 55 16.56 0.47 -3.54
CA LYS A 55 17.81 1.06 -3.02
C LYS A 55 18.71 1.62 -4.13
N ASP A 56 18.54 1.15 -5.36
CA ASP A 56 19.24 1.61 -6.56
C ASP A 56 18.73 2.97 -7.07
N GLY A 57 17.69 3.56 -6.45
CA GLY A 57 17.11 4.83 -6.85
C GLY A 57 16.18 4.74 -8.06
N THR A 58 15.88 3.52 -8.55
CA THR A 58 14.96 3.35 -9.68
C THR A 58 13.51 3.62 -9.27
N PRO A 59 12.66 4.09 -10.20
CA PRO A 59 11.23 4.24 -9.92
C PRO A 59 10.59 2.89 -9.57
N THR A 60 9.66 2.90 -8.60
CA THR A 60 8.79 1.75 -8.35
C THR A 60 7.65 1.71 -9.37
N SER A 61 7.04 0.55 -9.60
CA SER A 61 5.84 0.45 -10.43
C SER A 61 4.57 0.35 -9.59
N SER A 62 3.43 0.77 -10.14
CA SER A 62 2.13 0.61 -9.47
C SER A 62 1.80 -0.85 -9.13
N TYR A 63 2.34 -1.79 -9.90
CA TYR A 63 2.19 -3.22 -9.62
C TYR A 63 3.07 -3.67 -8.44
N GLU A 64 4.31 -3.19 -8.36
CA GLU A 64 5.19 -3.47 -7.23
C GLU A 64 4.63 -2.92 -5.93
N VAL A 65 4.15 -1.66 -5.94
CA VAL A 65 3.49 -1.07 -4.78
C VAL A 65 2.28 -1.90 -4.35
N LYS A 66 1.43 -2.33 -5.29
CA LYS A 66 0.29 -3.21 -4.99
C LYS A 66 0.75 -4.53 -4.35
N GLY A 67 1.82 -5.15 -4.89
CA GLY A 67 2.39 -6.39 -4.36
C GLY A 67 2.95 -6.23 -2.95
N VAL A 68 3.65 -5.13 -2.66
CA VAL A 68 4.17 -4.83 -1.31
C VAL A 68 3.03 -4.60 -0.33
N ILE A 69 1.98 -3.85 -0.69
CA ILE A 69 0.81 -3.65 0.17
C ILE A 69 0.18 -4.99 0.56
N ILE A 70 -0.09 -5.86 -0.43
CA ILE A 70 -0.64 -7.19 -0.20
C ILE A 70 0.27 -7.99 0.74
N ASN A 71 1.59 -7.98 0.49
CA ASN A 71 2.53 -8.72 1.30
C ASN A 71 2.54 -8.25 2.76
N VAL A 72 2.51 -6.93 3.02
CA VAL A 72 2.51 -6.38 4.37
C VAL A 72 1.19 -6.70 5.09
N LEU A 73 0.04 -6.47 4.44
CA LEU A 73 -1.27 -6.77 5.05
C LEU A 73 -1.40 -8.26 5.44
N LEU A 74 -0.97 -9.17 4.57
CA LEU A 74 -0.99 -10.61 4.88
C LEU A 74 -0.01 -10.98 6.00
N LYS A 75 1.19 -10.40 5.99
CA LYS A 75 2.22 -10.67 6.99
C LYS A 75 1.77 -10.23 8.40
N ASP A 76 1.06 -9.11 8.48
CA ASP A 76 0.64 -8.52 9.75
C ASP A 76 -0.75 -8.99 10.19
N GLY A 77 -1.37 -9.91 9.43
CA GLY A 77 -2.62 -10.58 9.81
C GLY A 77 -3.90 -9.86 9.41
N PHE A 78 -3.82 -8.74 8.68
CA PHE A 78 -4.97 -7.97 8.18
C PHE A 78 -5.60 -8.61 6.93
N ASN A 79 -5.99 -9.88 7.05
CA ASN A 79 -6.44 -10.71 5.93
C ASN A 79 -7.73 -10.20 5.28
N GLU A 80 -8.71 -9.75 6.07
CA GLU A 80 -9.97 -9.23 5.53
C GLU A 80 -9.77 -7.89 4.82
N VAL A 81 -8.94 -7.00 5.38
CA VAL A 81 -8.53 -5.74 4.73
C VAL A 81 -7.79 -6.05 3.42
N CYS A 82 -6.91 -7.05 3.41
CA CYS A 82 -6.20 -7.48 2.20
C CYS A 82 -7.16 -8.02 1.13
N LYS A 83 -8.14 -8.85 1.51
CA LYS A 83 -9.17 -9.36 0.59
C LYS A 83 -9.95 -8.20 -0.02
N SER A 84 -10.41 -7.25 0.79
CA SER A 84 -11.09 -6.04 0.34
C SER A 84 -10.22 -5.23 -0.64
N TYR A 85 -8.95 -5.00 -0.29
CA TYR A 85 -7.99 -4.28 -1.12
C TYR A 85 -7.74 -4.93 -2.49
N ILE A 86 -7.70 -6.27 -2.55
CA ILE A 86 -7.52 -7.00 -3.81
C ILE A 86 -8.75 -6.86 -4.72
N HIS A 87 -9.95 -6.90 -4.13
CA HIS A 87 -11.23 -6.82 -4.85
C HIS A 87 -11.64 -5.40 -5.22
N PHE A 88 -10.97 -4.39 -4.67
CA PHE A 88 -11.16 -2.99 -5.05
C PHE A 88 -10.83 -2.79 -6.53
N LYS A 89 -11.85 -2.50 -7.35
CA LYS A 89 -11.75 -2.29 -8.80
C LYS A 89 -11.33 -0.86 -9.12
#